data_AF-A0AAN4YD95-F1
#
_entry.id   AF-A0AAN4YD95-F1
#
_cell.length_a   1.000
_cell.length_b   1.000
_cell.length_c   1.000
_cell.angle_alpha   90.00
_cell.angle_beta   90.00
_cell.angle_gamma   90.00
#
_symmetry.space_group_name_H-M   'P 1'
#
loop_
_entity.id
_entity.type
_entity.pdbx_description
1 polymer ?
#
loop_
_entity_poly.entity_id
_entity_poly.type
_entity_poly.pdbx_seq_one_letter_code
_entity_poly.pdbx_strand_id
1 'polypeptide(L)'
;MRCAKTPPPYGRGTNGGDVQWKVLVVDETSRKLIDNAVSEDDILNLNVTSKPDLDPQQRTRLERSQMAQEQIAGFRVMSVDYFPRESRLVTFRDPWSFPVLFHPGCNHLIRGHLEGLAQKPRAPTHEASVMCSHLARFIQNELDQFAHFQKDFPPPSQRPRGVLMVVDRSMDVVAPLIHEFTYQSMVHDLLPIKDGDKVTYKTIINEGSHNEELKEMEISENDNVWVDYRHLHMKDVLGKLGEDFAKFRAANPQFAEE
;
A
#
# COMPACT_ATOMS: atom_id res chain seq x y z
N MET A 1 -8.59 6.21 -12.83
CA MET A 1 -8.44 7.65 -12.52
C MET A 1 -9.04 8.49 -13.63
N ARG A 2 -9.95 9.41 -13.31
CA ARG A 2 -10.50 10.39 -14.25
C ARG A 2 -10.04 11.78 -13.82
N CYS A 3 -9.18 12.43 -14.60
CA CYS A 3 -8.88 13.85 -14.42
C CYS A 3 -9.79 14.67 -15.33
N ALA A 4 -10.78 15.34 -14.75
CA ALA A 4 -11.56 16.34 -15.46
C ALA A 4 -10.81 17.69 -15.43
N LYS A 5 -10.73 18.38 -16.57
CA LYS A 5 -10.34 19.79 -16.59
C LYS A 5 -11.56 20.61 -16.15
N THR A 6 -11.46 21.31 -15.02
CA THR A 6 -12.46 22.31 -14.64
C THR A 6 -12.36 23.54 -15.57
N PRO A 7 -13.48 24.14 -16.03
CA PRO A 7 -13.43 25.43 -16.71
C PRO A 7 -12.97 26.53 -15.72
N PRO A 8 -12.28 27.58 -16.19
CA PRO A 8 -11.67 28.57 -15.30
C PRO A 8 -12.73 29.38 -14.54
N PRO A 9 -12.52 29.70 -13.26
CA PRO A 9 -13.34 30.70 -12.59
C PRO A 9 -12.96 32.09 -13.14
N TYR A 10 -13.97 32.94 -13.26
CA TYR A 10 -13.83 34.33 -13.66
C TYR A 10 -12.75 35.05 -12.84
N GLY A 11 -11.75 35.62 -13.52
CA GLY A 11 -10.78 36.54 -12.94
C GLY A 11 -9.69 36.94 -13.94
N ARG A 12 -9.81 38.13 -14.54
CA ARG A 12 -8.69 38.77 -15.26
C ARG A 12 -7.67 39.28 -14.25
N GLY A 13 -6.41 38.89 -14.43
CA GLY A 13 -5.26 39.48 -13.75
C GLY A 13 -3.97 38.95 -14.37
N THR A 14 -3.08 39.85 -14.74
CA THR A 14 -1.95 39.68 -15.68
C THR A 14 -0.67 39.08 -15.06
N ASN A 15 0.12 38.40 -15.90
CA ASN A 15 1.56 38.12 -15.79
C ASN A 15 2.06 37.26 -14.61
N GLY A 16 2.02 35.96 -14.82
CA GLY A 16 2.76 34.89 -14.16
C GLY A 16 2.38 33.61 -14.89
N GLY A 17 3.30 32.68 -15.16
CA GLY A 17 2.94 31.43 -15.86
C GLY A 17 1.73 30.79 -15.20
N ASP A 18 0.61 30.73 -15.92
CA ASP A 18 -0.71 30.48 -15.34
C ASP A 18 -0.73 29.05 -14.77
N VAL A 19 -0.62 28.92 -13.45
CA VAL A 19 -0.51 27.62 -12.79
C VAL A 19 -1.89 26.96 -12.79
N GLN A 20 -2.08 25.99 -13.68
CA GLN A 20 -3.34 25.28 -13.82
C GLN A 20 -3.53 24.27 -12.68
N TRP A 21 -4.43 24.58 -11.76
CA TRP A 21 -4.88 23.64 -10.73
C TRP A 21 -5.79 22.56 -11.32
N LYS A 22 -5.65 21.34 -10.79
CA LYS A 22 -6.46 20.16 -11.17
C LYS A 22 -7.12 19.56 -9.95
N VAL A 23 -8.30 18.97 -10.14
CA VAL A 23 -9.01 18.22 -9.11
C VAL A 23 -8.87 16.73 -9.38
N LEU A 24 -8.40 15.99 -8.38
CA LEU A 24 -8.35 14.53 -8.39
C LEU A 24 -9.57 13.98 -7.67
N VAL A 25 -10.42 13.28 -8.43
CA VAL A 25 -11.60 12.59 -7.91
C VAL A 25 -11.32 11.09 -7.90
N VAL A 26 -11.47 10.47 -6.73
CA VAL A 26 -11.13 9.07 -6.48
C VAL A 26 -12.21 8.42 -5.61
N ASP A 27 -12.46 7.14 -5.85
CA ASP A 27 -13.29 6.33 -4.96
C ASP A 27 -12.51 5.94 -3.68
N GLU A 28 -13.20 5.35 -2.72
CA GLU A 28 -12.62 4.97 -1.42
C GLU A 28 -11.40 4.04 -1.58
N THR A 29 -11.50 3.03 -2.44
CA THR A 29 -10.42 2.05 -2.65
C THR A 29 -9.20 2.68 -3.30
N SER A 30 -9.39 3.47 -4.37
CA SER A 30 -8.31 4.19 -5.03
C SER A 30 -7.68 5.22 -4.11
N ARG A 31 -8.47 5.84 -3.23
CA ARG A 31 -7.97 6.78 -2.23
C ARG A 31 -6.99 6.11 -1.28
N LYS A 32 -7.38 4.96 -0.71
CA LYS A 32 -6.48 4.15 0.14
C LYS A 32 -5.19 3.78 -0.58
N LEU A 33 -5.26 3.44 -1.87
CA LEU A 33 -4.08 3.12 -2.67
C LEU A 33 -3.14 4.33 -2.79
N ILE A 34 -3.67 5.52 -3.05
CA ILE A 34 -2.88 6.75 -3.19
C ILE A 34 -2.28 7.17 -1.86
N ASP A 35 -3.05 7.13 -0.78
CA ASP A 35 -2.61 7.55 0.55
C ASP A 35 -1.49 6.66 1.12
N ASN A 36 -1.36 5.41 0.66
CA ASN A 36 -0.22 4.54 1.01
C ASN A 36 1.04 4.81 0.17
N ALA A 37 0.90 5.45 -0.99
CA ALA A 37 1.98 5.59 -1.97
C ALA A 37 2.55 7.01 -2.03
N VAL A 38 1.76 8.03 -1.69
CA VAL A 38 2.09 9.44 -1.95
C VAL A 38 1.60 10.31 -0.79
N SER A 39 2.40 11.31 -0.38
CA SER A 39 1.98 12.29 0.62
C SER A 39 1.04 13.34 0.03
N GLU A 40 0.22 13.98 0.86
CA GLU A 40 -0.65 15.07 0.39
C GLU A 40 0.16 16.24 -0.17
N ASP A 41 1.32 16.52 0.43
CA ASP A 41 2.23 17.57 -0.04
C ASP A 41 2.77 17.29 -1.44
N ASP A 42 3.09 16.04 -1.77
CA ASP A 42 3.52 15.66 -3.12
C ASP A 42 2.42 15.89 -4.17
N ILE A 43 1.16 15.63 -3.80
CA ILE A 43 0.00 15.88 -4.68
C ILE A 43 -0.19 17.38 -4.87
N LEU A 44 -0.11 18.16 -3.79
CA LEU A 44 -0.24 19.62 -3.81
C LEU A 44 0.88 20.28 -4.62
N ASN A 45 2.11 19.79 -4.51
CA ASN A 45 3.28 20.26 -5.27
C ASN A 45 3.11 20.06 -6.80
N LEU A 46 2.22 19.15 -7.22
CA LEU A 46 1.84 18.96 -8.63
C LEU A 46 0.65 19.82 -9.06
N ASN A 47 0.23 20.79 -8.23
CA ASN A 47 -0.96 21.62 -8.40
C ASN A 47 -2.25 20.79 -8.53
N VAL A 48 -2.32 19.70 -7.76
CA VAL A 48 -3.49 18.84 -7.69
C VAL A 48 -4.12 18.96 -6.31
N THR A 49 -5.43 19.17 -6.26
CA THR A 49 -6.20 19.06 -5.01
C THR A 49 -7.03 17.78 -5.05
N SER A 50 -7.03 17.03 -3.97
CA SER A 50 -7.80 15.80 -3.86
C SER A 50 -9.18 16.11 -3.27
N LYS A 51 -10.24 15.58 -3.88
CA LYS A 51 -11.60 15.64 -3.32
C LYS A 51 -12.06 14.22 -2.96
N PRO A 52 -12.81 14.05 -1.85
CA PRO A 52 -13.46 12.79 -1.54
C PRO A 52 -14.45 12.39 -2.64
N ASP A 53 -14.86 11.12 -2.62
CA ASP A 53 -15.69 10.51 -3.65
C ASP A 53 -16.93 11.35 -3.98
N LEU A 54 -17.34 11.30 -5.25
CA LEU A 54 -18.56 11.96 -5.68
C LEU A 54 -19.75 11.24 -5.07
N ASP A 55 -20.74 12.00 -4.61
CA ASP A 55 -22.01 11.43 -4.20
C ASP A 55 -22.59 10.56 -5.34
N PRO A 56 -23.20 9.38 -5.06
CA PRO A 56 -23.65 8.47 -6.11
C PRO A 56 -24.58 9.12 -7.14
N GLN A 57 -25.38 10.13 -6.73
CA GLN A 57 -26.21 10.89 -7.65
C GLN A 57 -25.38 11.77 -8.58
N GLN A 58 -24.34 12.43 -8.06
CA GLN A 58 -23.42 13.25 -8.86
C GLN A 58 -22.64 12.40 -9.85
N ARG A 59 -22.15 11.23 -9.41
CA ARG A 59 -21.46 10.27 -10.29
C ARG A 59 -22.35 9.80 -11.44
N THR A 60 -23.59 9.41 -11.14
CA THR A 60 -24.56 8.98 -12.15
C THR A 60 -24.87 10.10 -13.16
N ARG A 61 -25.02 11.35 -12.67
CA ARG A 61 -25.25 12.51 -13.53
C ARG A 61 -24.06 12.79 -14.45
N LEU A 62 -22.84 12.64 -13.95
CA LEU A 62 -21.62 12.84 -14.73
C LEU A 62 -21.47 11.75 -15.80
N GLU A 63 -21.72 10.49 -15.46
CA GLU A 63 -21.60 9.35 -16.38
C GLU A 63 -22.63 9.41 -17.52
N ARG A 64 -23.85 9.88 -17.23
CA ARG A 64 -24.93 10.02 -18.23
C ARG A 64 -24.85 11.31 -19.05
N SER A 65 -24.05 12.29 -18.63
CA SER A 65 -23.96 13.57 -19.32
C SER A 65 -23.14 13.46 -20.60
N GLN A 66 -23.77 13.67 -21.75
CA GLN A 66 -23.07 13.73 -23.05
C GLN A 66 -22.01 14.85 -23.07
N MET A 67 -22.32 15.99 -22.46
CA MET A 67 -21.36 17.11 -22.36
C MET A 67 -20.09 16.71 -21.60
N ALA A 68 -20.21 15.88 -20.56
CA ALA A 68 -19.05 15.41 -19.81
C ALA A 68 -18.21 14.41 -20.60
N GLN A 69 -18.85 13.58 -21.42
CA GLN A 69 -18.17 12.62 -22.30
C GLN A 69 -17.34 13.33 -23.38
N GLU A 70 -17.88 14.41 -23.96
CA GLU A 70 -17.15 15.23 -24.95
C GLU A 70 -15.93 15.96 -24.35
N GLN A 71 -15.94 16.22 -23.04
CA GLN A 71 -14.83 16.86 -22.33
C GLN A 71 -13.73 15.88 -21.87
N ILE A 72 -13.86 14.57 -22.15
CA ILE A 72 -12.85 13.58 -21.81
C ILE A 72 -11.61 13.78 -22.69
N ALA A 73 -10.55 14.33 -22.10
CA ALA A 73 -9.29 14.55 -22.80
C ALA A 73 -8.52 13.25 -23.08
N GLY A 74 -8.76 12.18 -22.32
CA GLY A 74 -8.11 10.90 -22.51
C GLY A 74 -8.60 9.86 -21.52
N PHE A 75 -8.48 8.60 -21.92
CA PHE A 75 -8.80 7.44 -21.10
C PHE A 75 -7.59 6.53 -21.04
N ARG A 76 -7.18 6.17 -19.82
CA ARG A 76 -6.12 5.20 -19.57
C ARG A 76 -6.54 4.29 -18.42
N VAL A 77 -6.31 3.00 -18.61
CA VAL A 77 -6.49 1.99 -17.56
C VAL A 77 -5.14 1.83 -16.86
N MET A 78 -5.15 1.92 -15.53
CA MET A 78 -4.00 1.59 -14.70
C MET A 78 -4.34 0.34 -13.93
N SER A 79 -3.58 -0.73 -14.16
CA SER A 79 -3.79 -2.03 -13.52
C SER A 79 -2.97 -2.08 -12.24
N VAL A 80 -3.41 -1.32 -11.23
CA VAL A 80 -2.78 -1.29 -9.90
C VAL A 80 -3.83 -1.68 -8.88
N ASP A 81 -3.72 -2.90 -8.36
CA ASP A 81 -4.62 -3.47 -7.36
C ASP A 81 -3.82 -4.13 -6.25
N TYR A 82 -2.93 -3.34 -5.65
CA TYR A 82 -2.14 -3.73 -4.48
C TYR A 82 -1.81 -2.47 -3.67
N PHE A 83 -1.55 -2.66 -2.39
CA PHE A 83 -1.21 -1.58 -1.47
C PHE A 83 0.28 -1.69 -1.11
N PRO A 84 1.12 -0.72 -1.51
CA PRO A 84 2.51 -0.69 -1.08
C PRO A 84 2.55 -0.45 0.42
N ARG A 85 3.32 -1.27 1.14
CA ARG A 85 3.52 -1.13 2.58
C ARG A 85 4.91 -0.62 2.90
N GLU A 86 5.90 -1.16 2.18
CA GLU A 86 7.30 -0.77 2.28
C GLU A 86 7.90 -0.75 0.89
N SER A 87 9.13 -0.22 0.77
CA SER A 87 9.89 -0.25 -0.49
C SER A 87 10.00 -1.63 -1.16
N ARG A 88 9.85 -2.73 -0.41
CA ARG A 88 9.91 -4.12 -0.91
C ARG A 88 8.76 -5.02 -0.45
N LEU A 89 7.70 -4.44 0.11
CA LEU A 89 6.55 -5.18 0.63
C LEU A 89 5.26 -4.58 0.08
N VAL A 90 4.43 -5.43 -0.51
CA VAL A 90 3.07 -5.09 -0.97
C VAL A 90 2.07 -6.03 -0.32
N THR A 91 0.85 -5.54 -0.09
CA THR A 91 -0.27 -6.32 0.45
C THR A 91 -1.51 -6.13 -0.40
N PHE A 92 -2.34 -7.17 -0.50
CA PHE A 92 -3.64 -7.12 -1.19
C PHE A 92 -4.80 -6.75 -0.26
N ARG A 93 -4.54 -6.66 1.06
CA ARG A 93 -5.55 -6.31 2.09
C ARG A 93 -6.84 -7.12 2.02
N ASP A 94 -6.74 -8.41 1.68
CA ASP A 94 -7.86 -9.34 1.73
C ASP A 94 -7.68 -10.35 2.89
N PRO A 95 -8.13 -10.02 4.11
CA PRO A 95 -8.09 -10.95 5.23
C PRO A 95 -9.05 -12.13 5.06
N TRP A 96 -10.07 -12.02 4.20
CA TRP A 96 -11.07 -13.07 3.98
C TRP A 96 -10.56 -14.18 3.06
N SER A 97 -9.53 -13.91 2.26
CA SER A 97 -8.82 -14.95 1.51
C SER A 97 -8.36 -16.10 2.40
N PHE A 98 -7.87 -15.82 3.62
CA PHE A 98 -7.37 -16.89 4.50
C PHE A 98 -8.45 -17.91 4.91
N PRO A 99 -9.59 -17.52 5.53
CA PRO A 99 -10.63 -18.49 5.86
C PRO A 99 -11.22 -19.14 4.62
N VAL A 100 -11.37 -18.43 3.50
CA VAL A 100 -11.88 -19.05 2.26
C VAL A 100 -10.98 -20.18 1.80
N LEU A 101 -9.66 -19.98 1.85
CA LEU A 101 -8.67 -20.94 1.36
C LEU A 101 -8.41 -22.13 2.30
N PHE A 102 -8.51 -21.93 3.62
CA PHE A 102 -8.08 -22.92 4.61
C PHE A 102 -9.22 -23.47 5.50
N HIS A 103 -10.40 -22.85 5.52
CA HIS A 103 -11.51 -23.35 6.33
C HIS A 103 -12.23 -24.51 5.63
N PRO A 104 -12.42 -25.68 6.29
CA PRO A 104 -12.99 -26.87 5.65
C PRO A 104 -14.42 -26.66 5.15
N GLY A 105 -15.17 -25.78 5.80
CA GLY A 105 -16.51 -25.38 5.35
C GLY A 105 -16.54 -24.66 4.01
N CYS A 106 -15.41 -24.08 3.57
CA CYS A 106 -15.29 -23.33 2.32
C CYS A 106 -14.75 -24.18 1.16
N ASN A 107 -14.44 -25.47 1.38
CA ASN A 107 -13.89 -26.35 0.34
C ASN A 107 -14.77 -26.42 -0.89
N HIS A 108 -16.10 -26.33 -0.75
CA HIS A 108 -17.03 -26.31 -1.88
C HIS A 108 -16.84 -25.13 -2.83
N LEU A 109 -16.34 -23.98 -2.34
CA LEU A 109 -16.05 -22.80 -3.16
C LEU A 109 -14.82 -23.01 -4.06
N ILE A 110 -13.91 -23.88 -3.64
CA ILE A 110 -12.61 -24.09 -4.28
C ILE A 110 -12.61 -25.38 -5.12
N ARG A 111 -13.33 -26.40 -4.65
CA ARG A 111 -13.37 -27.76 -5.18
C ARG A 111 -13.78 -27.83 -6.65
N GLY A 112 -14.79 -27.06 -7.07
CA GLY A 112 -15.24 -27.04 -8.46
C GLY A 112 -14.15 -26.59 -9.44
N HIS A 113 -13.21 -25.77 -8.98
CA HIS A 113 -12.08 -25.33 -9.80
C HIS A 113 -10.91 -26.31 -9.80
N LEU A 114 -10.70 -27.01 -8.67
CA LEU A 114 -9.65 -28.01 -8.49
C LEU A 114 -9.93 -29.31 -9.26
N GLU A 115 -11.20 -29.76 -9.32
CA GLU A 115 -11.58 -31.03 -9.95
C GLU A 115 -11.40 -31.06 -11.48
N GLY A 116 -11.48 -29.91 -12.16
CA GLY A 116 -11.41 -29.83 -13.63
C GLY A 116 -10.02 -29.97 -14.24
N LEU A 117 -8.95 -30.04 -13.43
CA LEU A 117 -7.57 -29.83 -13.91
C LEU A 117 -6.57 -30.86 -13.36
N ALA A 118 -7.06 -32.02 -12.91
CA ALA A 118 -6.27 -33.05 -12.24
C ALA A 118 -5.14 -33.66 -13.11
N GLN A 119 -4.02 -32.96 -13.26
CA GLN A 119 -2.70 -33.59 -13.16
C GLN A 119 -2.34 -33.60 -11.69
N LYS A 120 -2.52 -34.76 -11.04
CA LYS A 120 -2.16 -34.97 -9.64
C LYS A 120 -0.66 -34.64 -9.47
N PRO A 121 -0.28 -33.61 -8.70
CA PRO A 121 1.11 -33.49 -8.29
C PRO A 121 1.48 -34.72 -7.45
N ARG A 122 2.76 -35.08 -7.51
CA ARG A 122 3.31 -36.27 -6.85
C ARG A 122 3.24 -36.06 -5.32
N ALA A 123 2.23 -36.65 -4.68
CA ALA A 123 2.00 -36.71 -3.24
C ALA A 123 2.03 -35.34 -2.49
N PRO A 124 0.97 -34.51 -2.60
CA PRO A 124 0.81 -33.33 -1.76
C PRO A 124 0.65 -33.72 -0.28
N THR A 125 1.27 -32.96 0.63
CA THR A 125 1.13 -33.15 2.09
C THR A 125 -0.19 -32.59 2.64
N HIS A 126 -0.84 -31.66 1.93
CA HIS A 126 -2.11 -31.04 2.29
C HIS A 126 -2.91 -30.63 1.03
N GLU A 127 -4.25 -30.62 1.08
CA GLU A 127 -5.10 -30.28 -0.08
C GLU A 127 -4.82 -28.87 -0.64
N ALA A 128 -4.48 -27.91 0.23
CA ALA A 128 -4.12 -26.56 -0.17
C ALA A 128 -2.78 -26.47 -0.92
N SER A 129 -1.88 -27.47 -0.85
CA SER A 129 -0.59 -27.39 -1.53
C SER A 129 -0.73 -27.41 -3.06
N VAL A 130 -1.87 -27.89 -3.57
CA VAL A 130 -2.20 -27.84 -5.00
C VAL A 130 -2.59 -26.40 -5.40
N MET A 131 -3.12 -25.59 -4.47
CA MET A 131 -3.61 -24.23 -4.74
C MET A 131 -2.53 -23.31 -5.29
N CYS A 132 -1.30 -23.37 -4.77
CA CYS A 132 -0.19 -22.56 -5.28
C CYS A 132 0.08 -22.83 -6.76
N SER A 133 -0.07 -24.09 -7.20
CA SER A 133 0.11 -24.47 -8.60
C SER A 133 -1.02 -23.91 -9.49
N HIS A 134 -2.26 -23.92 -9.00
CA HIS A 134 -3.39 -23.33 -9.70
C HIS A 134 -3.26 -21.81 -9.82
N LEU A 135 -2.95 -21.14 -8.70
CA LEU A 135 -2.75 -19.70 -8.69
C LEU A 135 -1.59 -19.29 -9.60
N ALA A 136 -0.46 -20.01 -9.55
CA ALA A 136 0.65 -19.78 -10.46
C ALA A 136 0.25 -19.92 -11.94
N ARG A 137 -0.60 -20.90 -12.28
CA ARG A 137 -1.12 -21.06 -13.65
C ARG A 137 -2.06 -19.93 -14.06
N PHE A 138 -2.93 -19.45 -13.17
CA PHE A 138 -3.76 -18.28 -13.47
C PHE A 138 -2.91 -17.04 -13.69
N ILE A 139 -1.92 -16.79 -12.81
CA ILE A 139 -0.99 -15.68 -12.97
C ILE A 139 -0.25 -15.80 -14.31
N GLN A 140 0.23 -16.99 -14.67
CA GLN A 140 0.89 -17.22 -15.95
C GLN A 140 -0.03 -16.89 -17.14
N ASN A 141 -1.27 -17.39 -17.13
CA ASN A 141 -2.24 -17.12 -18.19
C ASN A 141 -2.57 -15.62 -18.32
N GLU A 142 -2.72 -14.91 -17.21
CA GLU A 142 -2.99 -13.47 -17.21
C GLU A 142 -1.78 -12.67 -17.69
N LEU A 143 -0.56 -13.05 -17.28
CA LEU A 143 0.68 -12.44 -17.76
C LEU A 143 0.90 -12.67 -19.25
N ASP A 144 0.61 -13.89 -19.74
CA ASP A 144 0.69 -14.21 -21.15
C ASP A 144 -0.30 -13.37 -21.94
N GLN A 145 -1.57 -13.31 -21.51
CA GLN A 145 -2.58 -12.43 -22.13
C GLN A 145 -2.13 -10.97 -22.14
N PHE A 146 -1.63 -10.46 -21.02
CA PHE A 146 -1.13 -9.09 -20.92
C PHE A 146 0.02 -8.82 -21.90
N ALA A 147 0.97 -9.76 -22.02
CA ALA A 147 2.07 -9.68 -22.99
C ALA A 147 1.58 -9.71 -24.46
N HIS A 148 0.47 -10.39 -24.75
CA HIS A 148 -0.13 -10.37 -26.09
C HIS A 148 -0.72 -8.99 -26.44
N PHE A 149 -1.35 -8.31 -25.48
CA PHE A 149 -1.95 -6.99 -25.71
C PHE A 149 -0.92 -5.87 -25.71
N GLN A 150 0.13 -5.98 -24.89
CA GLN A 150 1.15 -4.95 -24.74
C GLN A 150 2.47 -5.38 -25.39
N LYS A 151 2.71 -4.91 -26.62
CA LYS A 151 3.89 -5.27 -27.42
C LYS A 151 5.24 -4.88 -26.77
N ASP A 152 5.24 -3.85 -25.92
CA ASP A 152 6.43 -3.37 -25.23
C ASP A 152 6.69 -4.10 -23.90
N PHE A 153 5.94 -5.18 -23.61
CA PHE A 153 6.08 -6.00 -22.42
C PHE A 153 6.66 -7.39 -22.75
N PRO A 154 7.69 -7.86 -22.02
CA PRO A 154 8.45 -7.15 -20.99
C PRO A 154 9.43 -6.11 -21.59
N PRO A 155 9.66 -4.97 -20.91
CA PRO A 155 10.63 -3.98 -21.38
C PRO A 155 12.05 -4.57 -21.38
N PRO A 156 12.92 -4.17 -22.33
CA PRO A 156 14.30 -4.63 -22.35
C PRO A 156 15.01 -4.20 -21.07
N SER A 157 15.63 -5.16 -20.38
CA SER A 157 16.28 -4.94 -19.09
C SER A 157 17.64 -5.61 -19.07
N GLN A 158 18.61 -4.94 -18.44
CA GLN A 158 19.93 -5.52 -18.16
C GLN A 158 19.91 -6.44 -16.92
N ARG A 159 18.78 -6.47 -16.19
CA ARG A 159 18.65 -7.30 -14.98
C ARG A 159 18.45 -8.77 -15.36
N PRO A 160 18.94 -9.71 -14.54
CA PRO A 160 18.63 -11.12 -14.72
C PRO A 160 17.13 -11.36 -14.65
N ARG A 161 16.68 -12.46 -15.27
CA ARG A 161 15.27 -12.86 -15.27
C ARG A 161 14.76 -13.01 -13.83
N GLY A 162 13.67 -12.31 -13.51
CA GLY A 162 12.99 -12.43 -12.23
C GLY A 162 12.27 -13.77 -12.10
N VAL A 163 12.17 -14.27 -10.86
CA VAL A 163 11.41 -15.48 -10.53
C VAL A 163 10.29 -15.08 -9.57
N LEU A 164 9.04 -15.36 -9.95
CA LEU A 164 7.88 -15.23 -9.07
C LEU A 164 7.65 -16.58 -8.38
N MET A 165 7.72 -16.59 -7.05
CA MET A 165 7.40 -17.76 -6.24
C MET A 165 6.02 -17.58 -5.61
N VAL A 166 5.14 -18.56 -5.83
CA VAL A 166 3.83 -18.63 -5.19
C VAL A 166 3.90 -19.68 -4.10
N VAL A 167 3.66 -19.25 -2.86
CA VAL A 167 3.79 -20.09 -1.67
C VAL A 167 2.51 -20.03 -0.83
N ASP A 168 2.29 -21.07 -0.02
CA ASP A 168 1.23 -21.09 0.99
C ASP A 168 1.81 -20.88 2.39
N ARG A 169 0.97 -20.51 3.35
CA ARG A 169 1.38 -20.33 4.76
C ARG A 169 1.81 -21.63 5.43
N SER A 170 1.39 -22.79 4.91
CA SER A 170 1.66 -24.10 5.52
C SER A 170 3.11 -24.55 5.36
N MET A 171 3.87 -23.93 4.44
CA MET A 171 5.32 -24.17 4.33
C MET A 171 6.10 -23.80 5.60
N ASP A 172 5.62 -22.81 6.35
CA ASP A 172 6.20 -22.35 7.61
C ASP A 172 5.11 -21.81 8.52
N VAL A 173 4.66 -22.69 9.42
CA VAL A 173 3.66 -22.39 10.45
C VAL A 173 4.27 -21.80 11.72
N VAL A 174 5.60 -21.85 11.86
CA VAL A 174 6.28 -21.49 13.11
C VAL A 174 6.67 -20.01 13.11
N ALA A 175 7.19 -19.49 12.01
CA ALA A 175 7.61 -18.09 11.91
C ALA A 175 6.58 -17.04 12.39
N PRO A 176 5.26 -17.13 12.09
CA PRO A 176 4.30 -16.12 12.57
C PRO A 176 3.93 -16.25 14.04
N LEU A 177 4.33 -17.33 14.72
CA LEU A 177 4.02 -17.58 16.12
C LEU A 177 5.21 -17.27 17.05
N ILE A 178 6.40 -17.09 16.50
CA ILE A 178 7.59 -16.77 17.28
C ILE A 178 7.59 -15.28 17.63
N HIS A 179 7.85 -14.96 18.89
CA HIS A 179 8.23 -13.62 19.32
C HIS A 179 9.59 -13.27 18.73
N GLU A 180 9.61 -12.30 17.81
CA GLU A 180 10.80 -11.91 17.07
C GLU A 180 11.44 -10.65 17.67
N PHE A 181 12.76 -10.61 17.74
CA PHE A 181 13.51 -9.54 18.45
C PHE A 181 13.99 -8.41 17.54
N THR A 182 13.59 -8.41 16.27
CA THR A 182 13.80 -7.24 15.40
C THR A 182 12.82 -6.14 15.77
N TYR A 183 13.23 -4.88 15.63
CA TYR A 183 12.47 -3.74 16.13
C TYR A 183 11.03 -3.71 15.61
N GLN A 184 10.86 -3.80 14.29
CA GLN A 184 9.53 -3.78 13.68
C GLN A 184 8.66 -4.96 14.10
N SER A 185 9.20 -6.17 14.10
CA SER A 185 8.41 -7.34 14.48
C SER A 185 7.96 -7.26 15.93
N MET A 186 8.85 -6.86 16.83
CA MET A 186 8.53 -6.67 18.25
C MET A 186 7.48 -5.58 18.47
N VAL A 187 7.54 -4.50 17.68
CA VAL A 187 6.55 -3.41 17.71
C VAL A 187 5.16 -3.91 17.31
N HIS A 188 5.04 -4.67 16.22
CA HIS A 188 3.76 -5.23 15.78
C HIS A 188 3.21 -6.35 16.69
N ASP A 189 4.09 -7.01 17.42
CA ASP A 189 3.74 -8.13 18.31
C ASP A 189 3.33 -7.67 19.71
N LEU A 190 4.08 -6.72 20.30
CA LEU A 190 3.88 -6.30 21.69
C LEU A 190 2.98 -5.08 21.86
N LEU A 191 2.98 -4.16 20.89
CA LEU A 191 2.23 -2.92 21.00
C LEU A 191 0.84 -3.08 20.38
N PRO A 192 -0.20 -2.42 20.94
CA PRO A 192 -1.55 -2.45 20.39
C PRO A 192 -1.66 -1.54 19.17
N ILE A 193 -0.86 -1.84 18.15
CA ILE A 193 -0.87 -1.14 16.88
C ILE A 193 -2.11 -1.55 16.11
N LYS A 194 -2.84 -0.55 15.63
CA LYS A 194 -3.96 -0.79 14.74
C LYS A 194 -3.42 -1.00 13.34
N ASP A 195 -3.41 -2.25 12.89
CA ASP A 195 -3.18 -2.60 11.48
C ASP A 195 -4.41 -2.20 10.66
N GLY A 196 -4.45 -0.92 10.29
CA GLY A 196 -5.39 -0.34 9.35
C GLY A 196 -4.69 0.17 8.09
N ASP A 197 -5.18 1.29 7.55
CA ASP A 197 -4.51 1.93 6.42
C ASP A 197 -3.11 2.45 6.83
N LYS A 198 -3.00 2.99 8.04
CA LYS A 198 -1.79 3.57 8.62
C LYS A 198 -1.47 2.87 9.94
N VAL A 199 -0.19 2.55 10.17
CA VAL A 199 0.25 2.07 11.49
C VAL A 199 0.40 3.29 12.36
N THR A 200 -0.43 3.39 13.40
CA THR A 200 -0.36 4.47 14.37
C THR A 200 -0.12 3.92 15.76
N TYR A 201 0.66 4.66 16.54
CA TYR A 201 0.81 4.44 17.97
C TYR A 201 0.39 5.69 18.73
N LYS A 202 -0.08 5.48 19.95
CA LYS A 202 -0.50 6.55 20.85
C LYS A 202 0.67 6.91 21.75
N THR A 203 1.00 8.19 21.82
CA THR A 203 1.96 8.73 22.78
C THR A 203 1.36 9.95 23.46
N ILE A 204 1.75 10.16 24.71
CA ILE A 204 1.39 11.36 25.44
C ILE A 204 2.50 12.38 25.20
N ILE A 205 2.14 13.58 24.77
CA ILE A 205 3.07 14.69 24.61
C ILE A 205 2.97 15.58 25.85
N ASN A 206 4.13 15.97 26.37
CA ASN A 206 4.27 16.77 27.60
C ASN A 206 3.69 16.10 28.85
N GLU A 207 3.99 14.81 29.04
CA GLU A 207 3.65 14.08 30.27
C GLU A 207 4.04 14.90 31.52
N GLY A 208 3.06 15.22 32.36
CA GLY A 208 3.27 15.98 33.59
C GLY A 208 3.21 17.50 33.46
N SER A 209 2.90 18.06 32.29
CA SER A 209 2.61 19.50 32.11
C SER A 209 1.09 19.79 32.12
N HIS A 210 0.70 21.06 32.16
CA HIS A 210 -0.72 21.46 32.06
C HIS A 210 -1.34 21.17 30.68
N ASN A 211 -0.51 20.93 29.65
CA ASN A 211 -0.92 20.65 28.27
C ASN A 211 -0.60 19.19 27.90
N GLU A 212 -1.01 18.25 28.75
CA GLU A 212 -0.92 16.82 28.44
C GLU A 212 -1.91 16.48 27.31
N GLU A 213 -1.38 16.08 26.16
CA GLU A 213 -2.19 15.71 25.00
C GLU A 213 -1.85 14.31 24.50
N LEU A 214 -2.89 13.49 24.30
CA LEU A 214 -2.74 12.18 23.67
C LEU A 214 -2.70 12.37 22.16
N LYS A 215 -1.53 12.12 21.56
CA LYS A 215 -1.32 12.22 20.12
C LYS A 215 -1.15 10.85 19.49
N GLU A 216 -1.87 10.64 18.39
CA GLU A 216 -1.64 9.51 17.49
C GLU A 216 -0.54 9.89 16.49
N MET A 217 0.54 9.12 16.49
CA MET A 217 1.69 9.29 15.60
C MET A 217 1.70 8.16 14.57
N GLU A 218 1.94 8.49 13.32
CA GLU A 218 2.00 7.54 12.21
C GLU A 218 3.44 7.06 11.98
N ILE A 219 3.59 5.74 11.80
CA ILE A 219 4.84 5.12 11.36
C ILE A 219 4.72 4.83 9.87
N SER A 220 5.63 5.38 9.07
CA SER A 220 5.62 5.28 7.61
C SER A 220 7.03 5.17 7.03
N GLU A 221 7.15 4.90 5.73
CA GLU A 221 8.43 4.92 5.00
C GLU A 221 9.09 6.31 4.95
N ASN A 222 8.37 7.38 5.31
CA ASN A 222 8.90 8.74 5.35
C ASN A 222 9.71 9.03 6.62
N ASP A 223 9.62 8.16 7.63
CA ASP A 223 10.43 8.27 8.84
C ASP A 223 11.77 7.55 8.64
N ASN A 224 12.83 8.34 8.44
CA ASN A 224 14.18 7.82 8.26
C ASN A 224 14.66 6.99 9.47
N VAL A 225 14.27 7.38 10.69
CA VAL A 225 14.63 6.65 11.91
C VAL A 225 13.98 5.26 11.84
N TRP A 226 12.68 5.21 11.52
CA TRP A 226 12.00 3.93 11.36
C TRP A 226 12.68 3.04 10.30
N VAL A 227 12.94 3.57 9.11
CA VAL A 227 13.53 2.82 7.99
C VAL A 227 14.93 2.29 8.30
N ASP A 228 15.76 3.08 9.00
CA ASP A 228 17.13 2.69 9.34
C ASP A 228 17.19 1.63 10.45
N TYR A 229 16.24 1.67 11.39
CA TYR A 229 16.26 0.83 12.59
C TYR A 229 15.36 -0.40 12.54
N ARG A 230 14.30 -0.41 11.72
CA ARG A 230 13.22 -1.44 11.77
C ARG A 230 13.68 -2.90 11.67
N HIS A 231 14.75 -3.16 10.94
CA HIS A 231 15.26 -4.52 10.71
C HIS A 231 16.45 -4.90 11.62
N LEU A 232 16.85 -4.01 12.53
CA LEU A 232 17.90 -4.29 13.48
C LEU A 232 17.32 -5.00 14.71
N HIS A 233 18.17 -5.80 15.36
CA HIS A 233 17.84 -6.40 16.64
C HIS A 233 17.65 -5.30 17.69
N MET A 234 16.64 -5.44 18.56
CA MET A 234 16.25 -4.42 19.54
C MET A 234 17.42 -3.90 20.40
N LYS A 235 18.31 -4.81 20.82
CA LYS A 235 19.55 -4.47 21.54
C LYS A 235 20.40 -3.42 20.78
N ASP A 236 20.58 -3.59 19.48
CA ASP A 236 21.42 -2.71 18.66
C ASP A 236 20.72 -1.38 18.40
N VAL A 237 19.39 -1.39 18.28
CA VAL A 237 18.58 -0.18 18.17
C VAL A 237 18.75 0.71 19.40
N LEU A 238 18.67 0.15 20.61
CA LEU A 238 18.85 0.91 21.85
C LEU A 238 20.22 1.58 21.94
N GLY A 239 21.29 0.89 21.52
CA GLY A 239 22.64 1.45 21.48
C GLY A 239 22.78 2.58 20.46
N LYS A 240 22.44 2.29 19.20
CA LYS A 240 22.58 3.25 18.09
C LYS A 240 21.69 4.48 18.24
N LEU A 241 20.44 4.30 18.68
CA LEU A 241 19.51 5.41 18.86
C LEU A 241 20.02 6.40 19.92
N GLY A 242 20.61 5.90 21.01
CA GLY A 242 21.23 6.74 22.03
C GLY A 242 22.42 7.55 21.49
N GLU A 243 23.29 6.90 20.71
CA GLU A 243 24.43 7.57 20.05
C GLU A 243 23.97 8.63 19.05
N ASP A 244 22.99 8.32 18.22
CA ASP A 244 22.48 9.24 17.20
C ASP A 244 21.70 10.41 17.82
N PHE A 245 20.98 10.17 18.91
CA PHE A 245 20.37 11.25 19.69
C PHE A 245 21.43 12.19 20.31
N ALA A 246 22.52 11.63 20.84
CA ALA A 246 23.63 12.45 21.35
C ALA A 246 24.30 13.28 20.24
N LYS A 247 24.52 12.69 19.05
CA LYS A 247 25.01 13.42 17.88
C LYS A 247 24.04 14.53 17.45
N PHE A 248 22.74 14.24 17.44
CA PHE A 248 21.71 15.21 17.09
C PHE A 248 21.71 16.40 18.06
N ARG A 249 21.78 16.16 19.37
CA ARG A 249 21.88 17.22 20.38
C ARG A 249 23.15 18.06 20.22
N ALA A 250 24.28 17.43 19.92
CA ALA A 250 25.54 18.13 19.69
C ALA A 250 25.47 19.02 18.44
N ALA A 251 24.76 18.58 17.39
CA ALA A 251 24.58 19.32 16.14
C ALA A 251 23.51 20.43 16.25
N ASN A 252 22.58 20.34 17.20
CA ASN A 252 21.47 21.27 17.36
C ASN A 252 21.37 21.77 18.81
N PRO A 253 22.21 22.76 19.19
CA PRO A 253 22.23 23.29 20.55
C PRO A 253 20.89 23.86 21.01
N GLN A 254 20.03 24.32 20.09
CA GLN A 254 18.69 24.83 20.42
C GLN A 254 17.74 23.80 21.05
N PHE A 255 18.06 22.50 20.99
CA PHE A 255 17.28 21.43 21.64
C PHE A 255 18.00 20.84 22.87
N ALA A 256 19.13 21.42 23.29
CA ALA A 256 19.93 20.90 24.39
C ALA A 256 19.51 21.44 25.78
N GLU A 257 18.73 22.51 25.82
CA GLU A 257 18.25 23.17 27.04
C GLU A 257 16.72 23.05 27.17
N GLU A 258 16.28 21.92 27.71
CA GLU A 258 15.10 21.76 28.58
C GLU A 258 15.31 20.54 29.48
#